data_AF-A0A2A6M147-F1
#
_entry.id   AF-A0A2A6M147-F1
#
_cell.length_a   1.000
_cell.length_b   1.000
_cell.length_c   1.000
_cell.angle_alpha   90.00
_cell.angle_beta   90.00
_cell.angle_gamma   90.00
#
_symmetry.space_group_name_H-M   'P 1'
#
loop_
_entity.id
_entity.type
_entity.pdbx_description
1 polymer ?
#
loop_
_entity_poly.entity_id
_entity_poly.type
_entity_poly.pdbx_seq_one_letter_code
_entity_poly.pdbx_strand_id
1 'polypeptide(L)' 'MDALQALWQLWSLEEQRTREAIRWLSDEGRGFGVEKIFVEPHLAQRLGVSAENIRFQGCRAARHDDHIHMQIAE' A
#
# COMPACT_ATOMS: atom_id res chain seq x y z
N MET A 1 -28.62 -5.50 5.13
CA MET A 1 -27.46 -4.61 5.37
C MET A 1 -26.88 -4.09 4.06
N ASP A 2 -27.08 -4.77 2.93
CA ASP A 2 -26.57 -4.36 1.62
C ASP A 2 -27.26 -3.12 1.01
N ALA A 3 -28.50 -2.79 1.42
CA ALA A 3 -29.23 -1.62 0.92
C ALA A 3 -28.54 -0.28 1.25
N LEU A 4 -27.74 -0.24 2.32
CA LEU A 4 -26.95 0.94 2.71
C LEU A 4 -25.61 1.00 1.99
N GLN A 5 -25.15 -0.11 1.39
CA GLN A 5 -23.88 -0.20 0.68
C GLN A 5 -23.86 0.68 -0.58
N ALA A 6 -25.03 0.89 -1.21
CA ALA A 6 -25.20 1.81 -2.33
C ALA A 6 -25.02 3.30 -1.97
N LEU A 7 -25.09 3.65 -0.67
CA LEU A 7 -24.83 5.00 -0.17
C LEU A 7 -23.35 5.22 0.16
N TRP A 8 -22.56 4.15 0.25
CA TRP A 8 -21.12 4.26 0.40
C TRP A 8 -20.47 4.50 -0.94
N GLN A 9 -19.54 5.45 -0.97
CA GLN A 9 -18.75 5.70 -2.16
C GLN A 9 -17.92 4.46 -2.47
N LEU A 10 -18.05 3.95 -3.69
CA LEU A 10 -17.21 2.88 -4.22
C LEU A 10 -15.81 3.45 -4.47
N TRP A 11 -14.99 3.48 -3.41
CA TRP A 11 -13.59 3.87 -3.52
C TRP A 11 -12.84 2.76 -4.24
N SER A 12 -12.49 3.03 -5.48
CA SER A 12 -11.61 2.17 -6.26
C SER A 12 -10.17 2.54 -6.00
N LEU A 13 -9.30 1.53 -5.95
CA LEU A 13 -7.87 1.75 -5.95
C LEU A 13 -7.49 2.48 -7.24
N GLU A 14 -6.90 3.66 -7.11
CA GLU A 14 -6.34 4.36 -8.25
C GLU A 14 -4.92 3.83 -8.49
N GLU A 15 -4.80 2.97 -9.50
CA GLU A 15 -3.61 2.13 -9.66
C GLU A 15 -2.37 2.93 -10.04
N GLN A 16 -2.52 3.96 -10.86
CA GLN A 16 -1.37 4.70 -11.38
C GLN A 16 -0.71 5.53 -10.28
N ARG A 17 -1.46 6.38 -9.59
CA ARG A 17 -0.92 7.21 -8.52
C ARG A 17 -0.42 6.37 -7.36
N THR A 18 -1.14 5.31 -6.98
CA THR A 18 -0.68 4.44 -5.88
C THR A 18 0.60 3.70 -6.24
N ARG A 19 0.73 3.21 -7.48
CA ARG A 19 1.99 2.63 -7.98
C ARG A 19 3.14 3.63 -7.88
N GLU A 20 2.94 4.85 -8.38
CA GLU A 20 3.98 5.87 -8.37
C GLU A 20 4.33 6.33 -6.94
N ALA A 21 3.35 6.42 -6.03
CA ALA A 21 3.60 6.71 -4.63
C ALA A 21 4.45 5.61 -3.96
N ILE A 22 4.14 4.33 -4.20
CA ILE A 22 4.91 3.22 -3.65
C ILE A 22 6.33 3.20 -4.23
N ARG A 23 6.50 3.44 -5.53
CA ARG A 23 7.82 3.55 -6.17
C ARG A 23 8.65 4.70 -5.60
N TRP A 24 8.04 5.87 -5.44
CA TRP A 24 8.71 7.01 -4.86
C TRP A 24 9.15 6.73 -3.41
N LEU A 25 8.27 6.14 -2.61
CA LEU A 25 8.61 5.72 -1.24
C LEU A 25 9.72 4.66 -1.22
N SER A 26 9.72 3.71 -2.17
CA SER A 26 10.71 2.64 -2.22
C SER A 26 12.08 3.11 -2.63
N ASP A 27 12.15 4.17 -3.43
CA ASP A 27 13.36 4.67 -4.06
C ASP A 27 13.84 5.96 -3.36
N GLU A 28 13.25 7.09 -3.71
CA GLU A 28 13.59 8.42 -3.15
C GLU A 28 13.35 8.49 -1.64
N GLY A 29 12.28 7.85 -1.15
CA GLY A 29 11.93 7.79 0.27
C GLY A 29 13.04 7.23 1.15
N ARG A 30 13.93 6.38 0.61
CA ARG A 30 15.10 5.86 1.34
C ARG A 30 16.04 6.98 1.77
N GLY A 31 16.20 8.02 0.95
CA GLY A 31 16.99 9.21 1.29
C GLY A 31 16.41 10.00 2.47
N PHE A 32 15.13 9.79 2.78
CA PHE A 32 14.41 10.37 3.91
C PHE A 32 14.21 9.39 5.07
N GLY A 33 14.91 8.24 5.05
CA GLY A 33 14.89 7.25 6.12
C GLY A 33 13.78 6.21 6.02
N VAL A 34 13.06 6.08 4.90
CA VAL A 34 12.07 5.00 4.73
C VAL A 34 12.77 3.64 4.60
N GLU A 35 12.58 2.77 5.60
CA GLU A 35 13.21 1.44 5.65
C GLU A 35 12.31 0.30 5.18
N LYS A 36 11.01 0.39 5.46
CA LYS A 36 10.03 -0.66 5.12
C LYS A 36 8.73 -0.04 4.68
N ILE A 37 8.11 -0.65 3.68
CA ILE A 37 6.79 -0.31 3.15
C ILE A 37 6.01 -1.61 3.12
N PHE A 38 4.92 -1.68 3.87
CA PHE A 38 4.10 -2.88 3.93
C PHE A 38 2.98 -2.81 2.91
N VAL A 39 2.95 -3.78 2.00
CA VAL A 39 1.96 -3.90 0.92
C VAL A 39 1.46 -5.33 0.88
N GLU A 40 0.14 -5.51 0.74
CA GLU A 40 -0.46 -6.83 0.54
C GLU A 40 0.08 -7.49 -0.75
N PRO A 41 0.35 -8.81 -0.78
CA PRO A 41 0.94 -9.46 -1.94
C PRO A 41 0.12 -9.29 -3.22
N HIS A 42 -1.22 -9.33 -3.13
CA HIS A 42 -2.09 -9.12 -4.31
C HIS A 42 -2.04 -7.68 -4.80
N LEU A 43 -1.87 -6.69 -3.91
CA LEU A 43 -1.70 -5.30 -4.32
C LEU A 43 -0.35 -5.04 -4.95
N ALA A 44 0.73 -5.60 -4.40
CA ALA A 44 2.06 -5.49 -5.00
C ALA A 44 2.07 -6.07 -6.43
N GLN A 45 1.43 -7.23 -6.62
CA GLN A 45 1.24 -7.85 -7.93
C GLN A 45 0.38 -6.98 -8.87
N ARG A 46 -0.80 -6.53 -8.41
CA ARG A 46 -1.71 -5.68 -9.20
C ARG A 46 -1.07 -4.37 -9.63
N LEU A 47 -0.30 -3.75 -8.73
CA LEU A 47 0.39 -2.49 -8.98
C LEU A 47 1.72 -2.68 -9.73
N GLY A 48 2.25 -3.90 -9.86
CA GLY A 48 3.52 -4.16 -10.53
C GLY A 48 4.71 -3.48 -9.85
N VAL A 49 4.72 -3.47 -8.51
CA VAL A 49 5.77 -2.86 -7.68
C VAL A 49 6.56 -3.94 -6.95
N SER A 50 7.88 -3.78 -6.90
CA SER A 50 8.80 -4.68 -6.23
C SER A 50 10.07 -3.91 -5.85
N ALA A 51 10.47 -4.02 -4.59
CA ALA A 51 11.71 -3.46 -4.08
C ALA A 51 12.09 -4.18 -2.78
N GLU A 52 13.35 -4.09 -2.38
CA GLU A 52 13.83 -4.73 -1.15
C GLU A 52 13.17 -4.16 0.12
N ASN A 53 12.72 -2.91 0.14
CA ASN A 53 11.99 -2.37 1.29
C ASN A 53 10.48 -2.58 1.21
N ILE A 54 9.95 -3.14 0.11
CA ILE A 54 8.54 -3.56 0.02
C ILE A 54 8.40 -4.96 0.66
N ARG A 55 7.54 -5.06 1.68
CA ARG A 55 7.38 -6.25 2.51
C ARG A 55 5.92 -6.55 2.77
N PHE A 56 5.62 -7.79 3.13
CA PHE A 56 4.30 -8.18 3.61
C PHE A 56 4.31 -8.29 5.14
N GLN A 57 3.42 -7.57 5.82
CA GLN A 57 3.36 -7.58 7.29
C GLN A 57 2.68 -8.84 7.86
N GLY A 58 1.84 -9.54 7.08
CA GLY A 58 1.18 -10.77 7.55
C GLY A 58 0.14 -10.58 8.64
N CYS A 59 -0.44 -9.37 8.80
CA CYS A 59 -1.42 -9.10 9.84
C CYS A 59 -2.77 -9.75 9.50
N ARG A 60 -3.37 -10.47 10.46
CA ARG A 60 -4.69 -11.14 10.29
C ARG A 60 -5.87 -10.25 10.71
N ALA A 61 -5.62 -9.00 11.08
CA ALA A 61 -6.58 -8.13 11.74
C ALA A 61 -7.39 -7.23 10.80
N ALA A 62 -6.86 -6.89 9.62
CA ALA A 62 -7.55 -6.12 8.57
C ALA A 62 -6.81 -6.27 7.23
N ARG A 63 -7.52 -6.13 6.10
CA ARG A 63 -6.88 -6.02 4.78
C ARG A 63 -6.25 -4.63 4.66
N HIS A 64 -4.96 -4.52 4.35
CA HIS A 64 -4.29 -3.22 4.11
C HIS A 64 -4.55 -2.71 2.67
N ASP A 65 -5.81 -2.75 2.24
CA ASP A 65 -6.19 -2.37 0.88
C ASP A 65 -6.61 -0.90 0.75
N ASP A 66 -6.84 -0.24 1.89
CA ASP A 66 -7.26 1.14 2.01
C ASP A 66 -6.18 2.06 2.61
N HIS A 67 -5.06 1.50 3.10
CA HIS A 67 -3.93 2.25 3.65
C HIS A 67 -2.59 1.52 3.48
N ILE A 68 -1.49 2.27 3.57
CA ILE A 68 -0.11 1.76 3.47
C ILE A 68 0.61 2.04 4.79
N HIS A 69 1.26 1.02 5.38
CA HIS A 69 2.16 1.21 6.51
C HIS A 69 3.61 1.41 6.02
N MET A 70 4.32 2.35 6.64
CA MET A 70 5.76 2.54 6.40
C MET A 70 6.52 2.70 7.72
N GLN A 71 7.77 2.27 7.73
CA GLN A 71 8.70 2.42 8.84
C GLN A 71 9.80 3.41 8.45
N ILE A 72 10.13 4.32 9.36
CA ILE A 72 11.27 5.24 9.25
C ILE A 72 12.41 4.74 10.15
N ALA A 73 13.65 4.91 9.72
CA ALA A 73 14.84 4.66 10.52
C ALA A 73 14.80 5.49 11.83
N GLU A 74 15.36 4.93 12.91
CA GLU A 74 15.52 5.64 14.20
C GLU A 74 16.51 6.80 14.12
#